data_AF-A0A975LIB1-F1
#
_entry.id   AF-A0A975LIB1-F1
#
_cell.length_a   1.000
_cell.length_b   1.000
_cell.length_c   1.000
_cell.angle_alpha   90.00
_cell.angle_beta   90.00
_cell.angle_gamma   90.00
#
_symmetry.space_group_name_H-M   'P 1'
#
loop_
_entity.id
_entity.type
_entity.pdbx_description
1 polymer ?
#
loop_
_entity_poly.entity_id
_entity_poly.type
_entity_poly.pdbx_seq_one_letter_code
_entity_poly.pdbx_strand_id
1 'polypeptide(L)'
;MSYKHITINELTNIEANYRLGIKARECALRMQIGKDKVYTYYKLFIQGLTVIQIYNQYLKNRKRCGRKHIKLSEEKLKEIDYRLDSDWSLDAIAGRDKVDQVEERCSIKTLYNMVKRDLIDKNKLRRKGKRNPKGHNETRGKINVCKTIHERNEKYPMSSSN
;
A
#
# COMPACT_ATOMS: atom_id res chain seq x y z
N MET A 1 9.57 26.12 -1.66
CA MET A 1 10.31 25.74 -0.44
C MET A 1 9.90 24.33 -0.05
N SER A 2 10.83 23.37 -0.04
CA SER A 2 10.53 22.01 0.45
C SER A 2 10.50 22.02 1.97
N TYR A 3 9.45 21.45 2.57
CA TYR A 3 9.31 21.38 4.02
C TYR A 3 10.28 20.33 4.60
N LYS A 4 11.38 20.78 5.21
CA LYS A 4 12.35 19.93 5.91
C LYS A 4 11.97 19.75 7.40
N HIS A 5 11.83 18.51 7.85
CA HIS A 5 11.68 18.18 9.27
C HIS A 5 13.03 18.34 10.00
N ILE A 6 12.98 18.83 11.25
CA ILE A 6 14.15 18.92 12.11
C ILE A 6 14.51 17.53 12.63
N THR A 7 15.78 17.18 12.47
CA THR A 7 16.37 15.96 12.99
C THR A 7 16.61 16.06 14.49
N ILE A 8 16.81 14.93 15.17
CA ILE A 8 17.11 14.93 16.61
C ILE A 8 18.41 15.69 16.91
N ASN A 9 19.42 15.58 16.04
CA ASN A 9 20.70 16.29 16.18
C ASN A 9 20.56 17.81 16.00
N GLU A 10 19.74 18.25 15.05
CA GLU A 10 19.41 19.66 14.92
C GLU A 10 18.64 20.15 16.15
N LEU A 11 17.72 19.35 16.69
CA LEU A 11 16.96 19.70 17.88
C LEU A 11 17.83 19.79 19.15
N THR A 12 18.80 18.89 19.35
CA THR A 12 19.77 18.98 20.45
C THR A 12 20.68 20.21 20.33
N ASN A 13 21.06 20.59 19.10
CA ASN A 13 21.82 21.82 18.88
C ASN A 13 20.98 23.07 19.22
N ILE A 14 19.69 23.09 18.89
CA ILE A 14 18.79 24.18 19.30
C ILE A 14 18.66 24.24 20.83
N GLU A 15 18.56 23.09 21.51
CA GLU A 15 18.54 23.04 22.99
C GLU A 15 19.83 23.60 23.58
N ALA A 16 21.00 23.22 23.05
CA ALA A 16 22.29 23.74 23.51
C ALA A 16 22.36 25.26 23.36
N ASN A 17 21.94 25.81 22.21
CA ASN A 17 21.89 27.26 22.00
C ASN A 17 20.93 27.96 22.97
N TYR A 18 19.78 27.34 23.27
CA TYR A 18 18.83 27.85 24.26
C TYR A 18 19.46 27.90 25.66
N ARG A 19 20.15 26.83 26.09
CA ARG A 19 20.84 26.76 27.38
C ARG A 19 21.98 27.76 27.51
N LEU A 20 22.67 28.05 26.41
CA LEU A 20 23.71 29.08 26.32
C LEU A 20 23.17 30.52 26.30
N GLY A 21 21.86 30.72 26.31
CA GLY A 21 21.24 32.05 26.28
C GLY A 21 21.31 32.76 24.93
N ILE A 22 21.61 32.04 23.85
CA ILE A 22 21.70 32.61 22.50
C ILE A 22 20.30 32.96 21.99
N LYS A 23 20.15 34.14 21.38
CA LYS A 23 18.85 34.58 20.84
C LYS A 23 18.38 33.65 19.71
N ALA A 24 17.10 33.31 19.68
CA ALA A 24 16.51 32.42 18.68
C ALA A 24 16.81 32.83 17.22
N ARG A 25 16.82 34.15 16.94
CA ARG A 25 17.15 34.69 15.61
C ARG A 25 18.60 34.39 15.20
N GLU A 26 19.53 34.48 16.14
CA GLU A 26 20.95 34.21 15.91
C GLU A 26 21.20 32.70 15.75
N CYS A 27 20.56 31.88 16.57
CA CYS A 27 20.54 30.42 16.42
C CYS A 27 20.00 30.00 15.04
N ALA A 28 18.88 30.60 14.61
CA ALA A 28 18.29 30.34 13.29
C ALA A 28 19.25 30.70 12.14
N LEU A 29 19.95 31.84 12.24
CA LEU A 29 20.93 32.27 11.25
C LEU A 29 22.12 31.30 11.17
N ARG A 30 22.71 30.94 12.33
CA ARG A 30 23.84 30.01 12.42
C ARG A 30 23.51 28.63 11.86
N MET A 31 22.32 28.12 12.18
CA MET A 31 21.87 26.80 11.74
C MET A 31 21.25 26.79 10.34
N GLN A 32 21.06 27.96 9.72
CA GLN A 32 20.32 28.13 8.47
C GLN A 32 18.91 27.51 8.50
N ILE A 33 18.23 27.63 9.65
CA ILE A 33 16.86 27.16 9.89
C ILE A 33 15.92 28.35 9.88
N GLY A 34 14.68 28.17 9.40
CA GLY A 34 13.66 29.22 9.46
C GLY A 34 13.40 29.67 10.90
N LYS A 35 13.44 30.99 11.13
CA LYS A 35 13.32 31.62 12.46
C LYS A 35 12.12 31.08 13.27
N ASP A 36 10.98 30.91 12.62
CA ASP A 36 9.72 30.52 13.29
C ASP A 36 9.81 29.11 13.88
N LYS A 37 10.56 28.20 13.22
CA LYS A 37 10.83 26.87 13.78
C LYS A 37 11.63 26.97 15.07
N VAL A 38 12.71 27.76 15.09
CA VAL A 38 13.56 27.93 16.28
C VAL A 38 12.75 28.56 17.43
N TYR A 39 11.95 29.59 17.15
CA TYR A 39 11.04 30.17 18.14
C TYR A 39 10.05 29.15 18.71
N THR A 40 9.52 28.26 17.87
CA THR A 40 8.61 27.19 18.31
C THR A 40 9.29 26.28 19.33
N TYR A 41 10.53 25.84 19.07
CA TYR A 41 11.27 24.99 20.01
C TYR A 41 11.70 25.73 21.28
N TYR A 42 12.15 26.99 21.17
CA TYR A 42 12.47 27.80 22.33
C TYR A 42 11.27 27.93 23.27
N LYS A 43 10.06 28.11 22.73
CA LYS A 43 8.83 28.14 23.52
C LYS A 43 8.58 26.81 24.25
N LEU A 44 8.85 25.67 23.60
CA LEU A 44 8.74 24.35 24.24
C LEU A 44 9.79 24.16 25.35
N PHE A 45 11.01 24.66 25.16
CA PHE A 45 12.05 24.63 26.20
C PHE A 45 11.71 25.54 27.40
N ILE A 46 11.12 26.71 27.15
CA ILE A 46 10.60 27.59 28.21
C ILE A 46 9.51 26.89 29.03
N GLN A 47 8.70 26.03 28.39
CA GLN A 47 7.71 25.19 29.06
C GLN A 47 8.32 24.02 29.85
N GLY A 48 9.64 23.85 29.84
CA GLY A 48 10.36 22.80 30.56
C GLY A 48 10.41 21.45 29.84
N LEU A 49 10.04 21.38 28.56
CA LEU A 49 10.09 20.14 27.79
C LEU A 49 11.53 19.81 27.39
N THR A 50 11.92 18.56 27.56
CA THR A 50 13.22 18.04 27.08
C THR A 50 13.19 17.70 25.60
N VAL A 51 14.35 17.69 24.94
CA VAL A 51 14.47 17.27 23.52
C VAL A 51 13.87 15.89 23.28
N ILE A 52 14.10 14.94 24.18
CA ILE A 52 13.58 13.57 24.06
C ILE A 52 12.05 13.58 24.10
N GLN A 53 11.42 14.34 24.99
CA GLN A 53 9.97 14.46 25.06
C GLN A 53 9.39 15.06 23.78
N ILE A 54 9.99 16.16 23.28
CA ILE A 54 9.55 16.82 22.05
C ILE A 54 9.67 15.86 20.86
N TYR A 55 10.80 15.15 20.75
CA TYR A 55 11.04 14.21 19.65
C TYR A 55 10.09 13.00 19.72
N ASN A 56 9.86 12.45 20.91
CA ASN A 56 8.90 11.36 21.10
C ASN A 56 7.48 11.79 20.74
N GLN A 57 7.09 13.03 21.07
CA GLN A 57 5.79 13.58 20.68
C GLN A 57 5.69 13.73 19.17
N TYR A 58 6.75 14.19 18.50
CA TYR A 58 6.83 14.21 17.04
C TYR A 58 6.66 12.81 16.45
N LEU A 59 7.35 11.78 16.96
CA LEU A 59 7.19 10.40 16.50
C LEU A 59 5.76 9.88 16.69
N LYS A 60 5.12 10.18 17.83
CA LYS A 60 3.71 9.84 18.08
C LYS A 60 2.78 10.51 17.07
N ASN A 61 2.98 11.79 16.78
CA ASN A 61 2.19 12.53 15.80
C ASN A 61 2.42 11.99 14.39
N ARG A 62 3.67 11.68 14.02
CA ARG A 62 4.03 11.12 12.72
C ARG A 62 3.37 9.76 12.48
N LYS A 63 3.24 8.92 13.53
CA LYS A 63 2.48 7.65 13.47
C LYS A 63 0.98 7.84 13.20
N ARG A 64 0.41 9.03 13.46
CA ARG A 64 -0.99 9.36 13.17
C ARG A 64 -1.17 9.92 11.76
N CYS A 65 -0.10 10.33 11.10
CA CYS A 65 -0.15 10.85 9.74
C CYS A 65 -0.33 9.73 8.71
N GLY A 66 -0.98 10.09 7.59
CA GLY A 66 -1.14 9.19 6.45
C GLY A 66 -2.29 8.18 6.59
N ARG A 67 -2.68 7.60 5.46
CA ARG A 67 -3.73 6.58 5.41
C ARG A 67 -3.20 5.27 5.99
N LYS A 68 -3.82 4.79 7.06
CA LYS A 68 -3.51 3.48 7.66
C LYS A 68 -3.91 2.36 6.71
N HIS A 69 -3.17 1.25 6.77
CA HIS A 69 -3.52 0.04 6.04
C HIS A 69 -4.82 -0.55 6.58
N ILE A 70 -5.68 -0.99 5.67
CA ILE A 70 -6.86 -1.78 6.00
C ILE A 70 -6.35 -3.12 6.55
N LYS A 71 -6.79 -3.45 7.75
CA LYS A 71 -6.59 -4.77 8.38
C LYS A 71 -7.93 -5.48 8.35
N LEU A 72 -7.91 -6.77 8.00
CA LEU A 72 -9.09 -7.61 8.07
C LEU A 72 -9.13 -8.38 9.39
N SER A 73 -10.30 -8.84 9.78
CA SER A 73 -10.43 -9.82 10.85
C SER A 73 -9.68 -11.11 10.51
N GLU A 74 -9.25 -11.84 11.54
CA GLU A 74 -8.59 -13.14 11.37
C GLU A 74 -9.53 -14.15 10.71
N GLU A 75 -10.83 -14.09 11.03
CA GLU A 75 -11.88 -14.91 10.43
C GLU A 75 -11.97 -14.68 8.93
N LYS A 76 -11.98 -13.42 8.48
CA LYS A 76 -12.02 -13.09 7.05
C LYS A 76 -10.77 -13.54 6.32
N LEU A 77 -9.60 -13.47 6.95
CA LEU A 77 -8.36 -13.98 6.36
C LEU A 77 -8.40 -15.50 6.18
N LYS A 78 -8.90 -16.25 7.18
CA LYS A 78 -9.10 -17.70 7.07
C LYS A 78 -10.09 -18.07 5.97
N GLU A 79 -11.19 -17.32 5.85
CA GLU A 79 -12.17 -17.51 4.78
C GLU A 79 -11.55 -17.30 3.40
N ILE A 80 -10.78 -16.21 3.23
CA ILE A 80 -10.09 -15.92 1.97
C ILE A 80 -9.12 -17.06 1.64
N ASP A 81 -8.36 -17.55 2.63
CA ASP A 81 -7.40 -18.64 2.45
C ASP A 81 -8.08 -19.93 2.01
N TYR A 82 -9.18 -20.31 2.68
CA TYR A 82 -10.00 -21.47 2.31
C TYR A 82 -10.57 -21.37 0.89
N ARG A 83 -11.06 -20.18 0.50
CA ARG A 83 -11.58 -19.95 -0.86
C ARG A 83 -10.47 -20.02 -1.90
N LEU A 84 -9.26 -19.54 -1.59
CA LEU A 84 -8.10 -19.65 -2.47
C LEU A 84 -7.65 -21.10 -2.64
N ASP A 85 -7.67 -21.91 -1.58
CA ASP A 85 -7.41 -23.35 -1.66
C ASP A 85 -8.46 -24.09 -2.49
N SER A 86 -9.68 -23.54 -2.58
CA SER A 86 -10.75 -24.01 -3.47
C SER A 86 -10.66 -23.47 -4.91
N ASP A 87 -9.49 -23.00 -5.35
CA ASP A 87 -9.21 -22.43 -6.68
C ASP A 87 -9.99 -21.14 -7.05
N TRP A 88 -10.54 -20.42 -6.06
CA TRP A 88 -11.19 -19.13 -6.34
C TRP A 88 -10.15 -18.05 -6.68
N SER A 89 -10.54 -17.10 -7.54
CA SER A 89 -9.75 -15.88 -7.74
C SER A 89 -10.10 -14.82 -6.70
N LEU A 90 -9.16 -13.94 -6.36
CA LEU A 90 -9.42 -12.77 -5.50
C LEU A 90 -10.55 -11.89 -6.07
N ASP A 91 -10.65 -11.81 -7.39
CA ASP A 91 -11.72 -11.09 -8.08
C ASP A 91 -13.10 -11.72 -7.83
N ALA A 92 -13.17 -13.06 -7.85
CA ALA A 92 -14.38 -13.81 -7.55
C ALA A 92 -14.77 -13.67 -6.07
N ILE A 93 -13.80 -13.73 -5.15
CA ILE A 93 -14.04 -13.52 -3.71
C ILE A 93 -14.61 -12.12 -3.47
N ALA A 94 -13.96 -11.07 -3.98
CA ALA A 94 -14.43 -9.70 -3.83
C ALA A 94 -15.80 -9.45 -4.51
N GLY A 95 -16.07 -10.13 -5.63
CA GLY A 95 -17.38 -10.09 -6.28
C GLY A 95 -18.46 -10.77 -5.45
N ARG A 96 -18.14 -11.93 -4.88
CA ARG A 96 -19.07 -12.72 -4.06
C ARG A 96 -19.39 -12.03 -2.74
N ASP A 97 -18.40 -11.43 -2.08
CA ASP A 97 -18.59 -10.60 -0.89
C ASP A 97 -19.66 -9.51 -1.10
N LYS A 98 -19.75 -8.94 -2.31
CA LYS A 98 -20.78 -7.94 -2.65
C LYS A 98 -22.17 -8.55 -2.81
N VAL A 99 -22.26 -9.73 -3.40
CA VAL A 99 -23.53 -10.45 -3.65
C VAL A 99 -24.10 -11.01 -2.34
N ASP A 100 -23.27 -11.62 -1.52
CA ASP A 100 -23.64 -12.22 -0.23
C ASP A 100 -23.87 -11.17 0.87
N GLN A 101 -23.66 -9.89 0.56
CA GLN A 101 -23.80 -8.76 1.49
C GLN A 101 -23.06 -8.96 2.82
N VAL A 102 -21.85 -9.53 2.75
CA VAL A 102 -20.99 -9.74 3.93
C VAL A 102 -20.74 -8.39 4.62
N GLU A 103 -20.57 -8.37 5.94
CA GLU A 103 -20.27 -7.14 6.67
C GLU A 103 -18.86 -6.62 6.32
N GLU A 104 -17.85 -7.49 6.40
CA GLU A 104 -16.46 -7.17 6.10
C GLU A 104 -16.11 -7.38 4.61
N ARG A 105 -16.59 -6.48 3.76
CA ARG A 105 -16.37 -6.55 2.30
C ARG A 105 -15.00 -6.03 1.91
N CYS A 106 -14.30 -6.81 1.08
CA CYS A 106 -13.00 -6.44 0.56
C CYS A 106 -13.08 -5.97 -0.89
N SER A 107 -12.44 -4.84 -1.21
CA SER A 107 -12.22 -4.47 -2.60
C SER A 107 -11.13 -5.35 -3.22
N ILE A 108 -11.22 -5.60 -4.52
CA ILE A 108 -10.19 -6.30 -5.31
C ILE A 108 -8.80 -5.71 -5.05
N LYS A 109 -8.70 -4.38 -5.07
CA LYS A 109 -7.44 -3.66 -4.83
C LYS A 109 -6.88 -3.90 -3.44
N THR A 110 -7.76 -4.02 -2.44
CA THR A 110 -7.36 -4.34 -1.05
C THR A 110 -6.74 -5.73 -0.99
N LEU A 111 -7.38 -6.74 -1.58
CA LEU A 111 -6.89 -8.11 -1.60
C LEU A 111 -5.54 -8.22 -2.31
N TYR A 112 -5.37 -7.63 -3.50
CA TYR A 112 -4.07 -7.65 -4.18
C TYR A 112 -2.99 -6.87 -3.44
N ASN A 113 -3.33 -5.78 -2.74
CA ASN A 113 -2.36 -5.08 -1.88
C ASN A 113 -1.95 -5.92 -0.67
N MET A 114 -2.82 -6.80 -0.16
CA MET A 114 -2.48 -7.74 0.91
C MET A 114 -1.54 -8.84 0.43
N VAL A 115 -1.75 -9.38 -0.78
CA VAL A 115 -0.78 -10.28 -1.42
C VAL A 115 0.59 -9.62 -1.57
N LYS A 116 0.65 -8.37 -2.02
CA LYS A 116 1.94 -7.63 -2.16
C LYS A 116 2.68 -7.41 -0.83
N ARG A 117 2.00 -7.55 0.30
CA ARG A 117 2.57 -7.45 1.65
C ARG A 117 2.80 -8.82 2.27
N ASP A 118 2.63 -9.89 1.50
CA ASP A 118 2.79 -11.28 1.93
C ASP A 118 1.83 -11.69 3.06
N LEU A 119 0.68 -11.02 3.18
CA LEU A 119 -0.41 -11.41 4.11
C LEU A 119 -1.28 -12.53 3.55
N ILE A 120 -1.29 -12.69 2.23
CA ILE A 120 -1.97 -13.75 1.50
C ILE A 120 -0.90 -14.41 0.63
N ASP A 121 -0.81 -15.74 0.67
CA ASP A 121 0.19 -16.45 -0.11
C ASP A 121 -0.04 -16.27 -1.61
N LYS A 122 0.97 -15.71 -2.29
CA LYS A 122 0.97 -15.51 -3.73
C LYS A 122 0.91 -16.83 -4.50
N ASN A 123 1.38 -17.94 -3.92
CA ASN A 123 1.36 -19.25 -4.57
C ASN A 123 -0.04 -19.85 -4.68
N LYS A 124 -0.96 -19.44 -3.82
CA LYS A 124 -2.38 -19.82 -3.87
C LYS A 124 -3.17 -19.05 -4.93
N LEU A 125 -2.57 -18.04 -5.58
CA LEU A 125 -3.24 -17.33 -6.66
C LEU A 125 -3.34 -18.20 -7.91
N ARG A 126 -4.56 -18.31 -8.43
CA ARG A 126 -4.88 -18.96 -9.71
C ARG A 126 -4.01 -18.46 -10.88
N ARG A 127 -3.64 -17.17 -10.90
CA ARG A 127 -2.75 -16.58 -11.91
C ARG A 127 -1.49 -15.99 -11.27
N LYS A 128 -0.36 -16.68 -11.43
CA LYS A 128 0.95 -16.32 -10.85
C LYS A 128 1.74 -15.25 -11.64
N GLY A 129 1.09 -14.54 -12.56
CA GLY A 129 1.74 -13.51 -13.38
C GLY A 129 2.54 -14.02 -14.58
N LYS A 130 2.37 -15.30 -14.97
CA LYS A 130 2.88 -15.81 -16.26
C LYS A 130 2.10 -15.17 -17.39
N ARG A 131 2.63 -14.10 -17.98
CA ARG A 131 2.15 -13.49 -19.22
C ARG A 131 3.23 -13.64 -20.28
N ASN A 132 2.80 -13.85 -21.51
CA ASN A 132 3.71 -13.75 -22.65
C ASN A 132 4.24 -12.31 -22.73
N PRO A 133 5.53 -12.12 -23.08
CA PRO A 133 6.10 -10.80 -23.30
C PRO A 133 5.30 -10.00 -24.33
N LYS A 134 5.33 -8.66 -24.23
CA LYS A 134 4.71 -7.80 -25.24
C LYS A 134 5.42 -8.05 -26.59
N GLY A 135 4.67 -8.42 -27.61
CA GLY A 135 5.21 -8.81 -28.92
C GLY A 135 5.59 -10.29 -29.05
N HIS A 136 5.17 -11.14 -28.11
CA HIS A 136 5.32 -12.59 -28.24
C HIS A 136 4.52 -13.12 -29.44
N ASN A 137 5.24 -13.60 -30.45
CA ASN A 137 4.67 -14.35 -31.56
C ASN A 137 4.56 -15.82 -31.16
N GLU A 138 3.35 -16.38 -31.24
CA GLU A 138 3.08 -17.79 -30.92
C GLU A 138 3.81 -18.71 -31.91
N THR A 139 4.73 -19.54 -31.42
CA THR A 139 5.57 -20.43 -32.26
C THR A 139 5.03 -21.85 -32.37
N ARG A 140 3.97 -22.20 -31.62
CA ARG A 140 3.37 -23.56 -31.62
C ARG A 140 2.67 -23.94 -32.94
N GLY A 141 2.76 -23.09 -33.96
CA GLY A 141 2.09 -23.26 -35.24
C GLY A 141 0.56 -23.10 -35.12
N LYS A 142 -0.11 -23.00 -36.26
CA LYS A 142 -1.57 -23.13 -36.32
C LYS A 142 -1.91 -24.60 -36.52
N ILE A 143 -2.74 -25.15 -35.64
CA ILE A 143 -3.32 -26.49 -35.86
C ILE A 143 -4.38 -26.34 -36.95
N ASN A 144 -3.98 -26.48 -38.21
CA ASN A 144 -4.86 -26.39 -39.38
C ASN A 144 -5.68 -27.69 -39.61
N VAL A 145 -5.53 -28.69 -38.75
CA VAL A 145 -6.31 -29.94 -38.80
C VAL A 145 -7.78 -29.69 -38.40
N CYS A 146 -8.05 -28.56 -37.73
CA CYS A 146 -9.39 -28.15 -37.34
C CYS A 146 -10.13 -27.52 -38.53
N LYS A 147 -11.40 -27.86 -38.64
CA LYS A 147 -12.30 -27.34 -39.67
C LYS A 147 -12.58 -25.86 -39.46
N THR A 148 -12.81 -25.15 -40.56
CA THR A 148 -13.17 -23.74 -40.51
C THR A 148 -14.58 -23.57 -39.93
N ILE A 149 -14.88 -22.37 -39.41
CA ILE A 149 -16.22 -22.05 -38.90
C ILE A 149 -17.30 -22.16 -40.00
N HIS A 150 -16.91 -22.00 -41.26
CA HIS A 150 -17.81 -22.06 -42.42
C HIS A 150 -18.22 -23.51 -42.77
N GLU A 151 -17.32 -24.48 -42.59
CA GLU A 151 -17.61 -25.90 -42.76
C GLU A 151 -18.41 -26.52 -41.60
N ARG A 152 -18.69 -25.74 -40.55
CA ARG A 152 -19.37 -26.22 -39.34
C ARG A 152 -20.76 -26.75 -39.66
N ASN A 153 -21.55 -26.01 -40.44
CA ASN A 153 -22.94 -26.36 -40.73
C ASN A 153 -23.05 -27.55 -41.68
N GLU A 154 -22.10 -27.71 -42.60
CA GLU A 154 -22.06 -28.85 -43.51
C GLU A 154 -21.76 -30.16 -42.77
N LYS A 155 -20.83 -30.13 -41.80
CA LYS A 155 -20.46 -31.33 -41.03
C LYS A 155 -21.35 -31.59 -39.82
N TYR A 156 -21.91 -30.55 -39.22
CA TYR A 156 -22.77 -30.62 -38.05
C TYR A 156 -24.10 -29.90 -38.30
N PRO A 157 -24.93 -30.42 -39.22
CA PRO A 157 -26.19 -29.77 -39.63
C PRO A 157 -27.20 -29.65 -38.49
N MET A 158 -27.08 -30.48 -37.46
CA MET A 158 -27.95 -30.44 -36.27
C MET A 158 -27.44 -29.49 -35.17
N SER A 159 -26.27 -28.85 -35.33
CA SER A 159 -25.70 -28.00 -34.28
C SER A 159 -26.36 -26.63 -34.14
N SER A 160 -27.17 -26.22 -35.13
CA SER A 160 -27.94 -24.98 -35.15
C SER A 160 -29.41 -25.15 -34.73
N SER A 161 -29.82 -26.36 -34.37
CA SER A 161 -31.24 -26.70 -34.14
C SER A 161 -31.62 -26.76 -32.66
N ASN A 162 -31.11 -25.84 -31.82
CA ASN A 162 -31.53 -25.62 -30.44
C ASN A 162 -31.56 -24.11 -30.14
#